data_AF-A0A1L4C0X9-F1
#
_entry.id   AF-A0A1L4C0X9-F1
#
_cell.length_a   1.000
_cell.length_b   1.000
_cell.length_c   1.000
_cell.angle_alpha   90.00
_cell.angle_beta   90.00
_cell.angle_gamma   90.00
#
_symmetry.space_group_name_H-M   'P 1'
#
loop_
_entity.id
_entity.type
_entity.pdbx_description
1 polymer ?
#
loop_
_entity_poly.entity_id
_entity_poly.type
_entity_poly.pdbx_seq_one_letter_code
_entity_poly.pdbx_strand_id
1 'polypeptide(L)'
;MAEGLAPGKYSIQETAAPEGYLLNTLPIEFEIVFSENGAVQTVDAGEAINYQGSVRISKSDSRNNGLQGAVFEIRNIDALVLHETYYVSCNTSDFLYLK
;
A
#
# COMPACT_ATOMS: atom_id res chain seq x y z
N MET A 1 3.84 -17.37 -13.05
CA MET A 1 4.65 -16.95 -14.21
C MET A 1 3.74 -16.87 -15.41
N ALA A 2 3.87 -15.83 -16.23
CA ALA A 2 3.16 -15.72 -17.50
C ALA A 2 4.10 -16.20 -18.62
N GLU A 3 3.59 -17.00 -19.56
CA GLU A 3 4.38 -17.63 -20.62
C GLU A 3 3.76 -17.36 -21.99
N GLY A 4 4.56 -17.47 -23.05
CA GLY A 4 4.07 -17.36 -24.44
C GLY A 4 3.74 -15.94 -24.92
N LEU A 5 4.27 -14.91 -24.26
CA LEU A 5 4.10 -13.52 -24.68
C LEU A 5 4.97 -13.22 -25.91
N ALA A 6 4.37 -12.65 -26.95
CA ALA A 6 5.10 -12.16 -28.11
C ALA A 6 5.89 -10.88 -27.75
N PRO A 7 6.90 -10.50 -28.54
CA PRO A 7 7.57 -9.22 -28.37
C PRO A 7 6.59 -8.04 -28.46
N GLY A 8 6.72 -7.09 -27.55
CA GLY A 8 5.78 -6.00 -27.37
C GLY A 8 5.89 -5.32 -26.02
N LYS A 9 5.09 -4.28 -25.83
CA LYS A 9 4.98 -3.53 -24.57
C LYS A 9 3.83 -4.06 -23.74
N TYR A 10 4.10 -4.26 -22.46
CA TYR A 10 3.17 -4.85 -21.51
C TYR A 10 3.18 -4.05 -20.21
N SER A 11 2.13 -4.23 -19.41
CA SER A 11 2.06 -3.71 -18.06
C SER A 11 1.51 -4.76 -17.09
N ILE A 12 1.99 -4.70 -15.85
CA ILE A 12 1.44 -5.43 -14.71
C ILE A 12 0.62 -4.44 -13.90
N GLN A 13 -0.64 -4.80 -13.62
CA GLN A 13 -1.53 -4.06 -12.74
C GLN A 13 -1.93 -4.95 -11.57
N GLU A 14 -1.78 -4.44 -10.34
CA GLU A 14 -2.31 -5.09 -9.16
C GLU A 14 -3.84 -4.97 -9.16
N THR A 15 -4.54 -6.09 -8.97
CA THR A 15 -6.02 -6.14 -8.98
C THR A 15 -6.62 -6.32 -7.59
N ALA A 16 -5.83 -6.82 -6.65
CA ALA A 16 -6.20 -6.98 -5.25
C ALA A 16 -4.94 -6.92 -4.38
N ALA A 17 -4.98 -6.09 -3.33
CA ALA A 17 -3.94 -6.06 -2.31
C ALA A 17 -4.21 -7.13 -1.25
N PRO A 18 -3.15 -7.70 -0.63
CA PRO A 18 -3.28 -8.48 0.59
C PRO A 18 -3.94 -7.68 1.72
N GLU A 19 -4.48 -8.38 2.72
CA GLU A 19 -5.00 -7.76 3.94
C GLU A 19 -3.92 -6.89 4.61
N GLY A 20 -4.29 -5.67 5.02
CA GLY A 20 -3.36 -4.69 5.63
C GLY A 20 -2.60 -3.80 4.64
N TYR A 21 -2.72 -4.02 3.33
CA TYR A 21 -2.02 -3.23 2.31
C TYR A 21 -2.98 -2.45 1.40
N LEU A 22 -2.51 -1.31 0.89
CA LEU A 22 -3.18 -0.51 -0.11
C LEU A 22 -2.89 -1.07 -1.50
N LEU A 23 -3.95 -1.15 -2.31
CA LEU A 23 -3.86 -1.48 -3.72
C LEU A 23 -2.98 -0.46 -4.46
N ASN A 24 -1.87 -0.92 -5.03
CA ASN A 24 -1.05 -0.12 -5.89
C ASN A 24 -1.69 0.00 -7.27
N THR A 25 -2.23 1.18 -7.56
CA THR A 25 -2.89 1.46 -8.85
C THR A 25 -1.92 1.85 -9.96
N LEU A 26 -0.62 1.96 -9.67
CA LEU A 26 0.38 2.34 -10.66
C LEU A 26 0.84 1.09 -11.44
N PRO A 27 0.65 1.06 -12.77
CA PRO A 27 1.10 -0.06 -13.58
C PRO A 27 2.62 -0.10 -13.65
N ILE A 28 3.19 -1.31 -13.63
CA ILE A 28 4.61 -1.55 -13.88
C ILE A 28 4.76 -1.92 -15.35
N GLU A 29 5.39 -1.05 -16.12
CA GLU A 29 5.58 -1.24 -17.56
C GLU A 29 6.87 -2.01 -17.85
N PHE A 30 6.81 -2.93 -18.81
CA PHE A 30 7.99 -3.67 -19.29
C PHE A 30 7.85 -3.97 -20.80
N GLU A 31 8.99 -4.21 -21.45
CA GLU A 31 9.05 -4.50 -22.88
C GLU A 31 9.75 -5.84 -23.12
N ILE A 32 9.12 -6.68 -23.94
CA ILE A 32 9.72 -7.91 -24.43
C ILE A 32 10.28 -7.63 -25.82
N VAL A 33 11.60 -7.76 -25.97
CA VAL A 33 12.31 -7.61 -27.25
C VAL A 33 12.79 -8.99 -27.75
N PHE A 34 12.91 -9.14 -29.06
CA PHE A 34 13.61 -10.29 -29.63
C PHE A 34 15.09 -10.25 -29.21
N SER A 35 15.65 -11.38 -28.80
CA SER A 35 17.11 -11.51 -28.84
C SER A 35 17.58 -11.60 -30.29
N GLU A 36 18.82 -11.22 -30.56
CA GLU A 36 19.46 -11.31 -31.90
C GLU A 36 19.43 -12.74 -32.49
N ASN A 37 19.22 -13.76 -31.64
CA ASN A 37 19.15 -15.17 -32.02
C ASN A 37 17.71 -15.72 -32.11
N GLY A 38 16.68 -14.86 -32.03
CA GLY A 38 15.27 -15.26 -32.10
C GLY A 38 14.72 -15.94 -30.84
N ALA A 39 15.52 -16.06 -29.77
CA ALA A 39 15.05 -16.55 -28.48
C ALA A 39 14.32 -15.44 -27.70
N VAL A 40 13.20 -15.78 -27.06
CA VAL A 40 12.51 -14.91 -26.10
C VAL A 40 13.24 -15.01 -24.77
N GLN A 41 13.75 -13.90 -24.26
CA GLN A 41 14.43 -13.85 -22.96
C GLN A 41 13.39 -13.71 -21.85
N THR A 42 13.64 -14.35 -20.70
CA THR A 42 12.89 -14.04 -19.49
C THR A 42 13.14 -12.58 -19.13
N VAL A 43 12.08 -11.79 -19.09
CA VAL A 43 12.13 -10.39 -18.66
C VAL A 43 11.72 -10.32 -17.19
N ASP A 44 12.58 -9.74 -16.36
CA ASP A 44 12.20 -9.33 -15.02
C ASP A 44 11.33 -8.07 -15.15
N ALA A 45 10.05 -8.18 -14.79
CA ALA A 45 9.10 -7.09 -14.86
C ALA A 45 9.21 -6.13 -13.66
N GLY A 46 10.14 -6.35 -12.74
CA GLY A 46 10.39 -5.52 -11.57
C GLY A 46 9.61 -5.95 -10.33
N GLU A 47 9.70 -5.12 -9.28
CA GLU A 47 9.07 -5.37 -7.99
C GLU A 47 7.73 -4.63 -7.86
N ALA A 48 6.72 -5.32 -7.36
CA ALA A 48 5.49 -4.68 -6.89
C ALA A 48 5.68 -4.20 -5.44
N ILE A 49 5.59 -2.89 -5.24
CA ILE A 49 5.68 -2.28 -3.91
C ILE A 49 4.28 -2.27 -3.30
N ASN A 50 4.11 -2.97 -2.17
CA ASN A 50 2.89 -2.91 -1.37
C ASN A 50 3.01 -1.76 -0.36
N TYR A 51 2.00 -0.88 -0.35
CA TYR A 51 1.98 0.26 0.56
C TYR A 51 1.16 -0.04 1.81
N GLN A 52 1.68 0.25 3.00
CA GLN A 52 0.87 0.33 4.21
C GLN A 52 0.36 1.75 4.38
N GLY A 53 -0.93 1.90 4.67
CA GLY A 53 -1.52 3.19 5.00
C GLY A 53 -1.05 3.68 6.39
N SER A 54 -1.07 5.00 6.60
CA SER A 54 -0.85 5.57 7.94
C SER A 54 -1.91 6.62 8.26
N VAL A 55 -2.23 6.74 9.54
CA VAL A 55 -3.18 7.73 10.05
C VAL A 55 -2.46 8.62 11.06
N ARG A 56 -2.59 9.94 10.88
CA ARG A 56 -2.12 10.94 11.83
C ARG A 56 -3.30 11.69 12.43
N ILE A 57 -3.38 11.72 13.76
CA ILE A 57 -4.44 12.42 14.50
C ILE A 57 -3.80 13.49 15.38
N SER A 58 -4.29 14.72 15.26
CA SER A 58 -3.92 15.85 16.12
C SER A 58 -5.17 16.39 16.81
N LYS A 59 -5.19 16.40 18.15
CA LYS A 59 -6.33 16.92 18.92
C LYS A 59 -6.02 18.31 19.49
N SER A 60 -6.84 19.29 19.13
CA SER A 60 -6.77 20.65 19.67
C SER A 60 -8.11 21.15 20.23
N ASP A 61 -8.06 22.25 20.99
CA ASP A 61 -9.22 23.05 21.40
C ASP A 61 -9.67 24.04 20.30
N SER A 62 -10.69 24.85 20.57
CA SER A 62 -11.20 25.88 19.63
C SER A 62 -10.23 27.03 19.37
N ARG A 63 -9.11 27.09 20.10
CA ARG A 63 -8.04 28.09 19.99
C ARG A 63 -6.75 27.50 19.41
N ASN A 64 -6.78 26.28 18.88
CA ASN A 64 -5.64 25.52 18.35
C ASN A 64 -4.56 25.11 19.37
N ASN A 65 -4.87 25.07 20.67
CA ASN A 65 -3.96 24.49 21.66
C ASN A 65 -4.07 22.96 21.64
N GLY A 66 -2.94 22.25 21.65
CA GLY A 66 -2.90 20.78 21.68
C GLY A 66 -3.43 20.21 23.00
N LEU A 67 -4.21 19.13 22.92
CA LEU A 67 -4.79 18.44 24.08
C LEU A 67 -4.12 17.08 24.30
N GLN A 68 -3.55 16.88 25.49
CA GLN A 68 -2.90 15.63 25.89
C GLN A 68 -3.88 14.66 26.55
N GLY A 69 -3.58 13.36 26.50
CA GLY A 69 -4.36 12.32 27.17
C GLY A 69 -5.66 11.94 26.47
N ALA A 70 -5.91 12.45 25.27
CA ALA A 70 -7.00 11.97 24.42
C ALA A 70 -6.71 10.53 23.98
N VAL A 71 -7.74 9.69 24.00
CA VAL A 71 -7.70 8.28 23.58
C VAL A 71 -8.59 8.12 22.37
N PHE A 72 -8.07 7.51 21.32
CA PHE A 72 -8.80 7.23 20.08
C PHE A 72 -8.93 5.73 19.87
N GLU A 73 -9.96 5.34 19.12
CA GLU A 73 -10.20 3.97 18.65
C GLU A 73 -10.38 4.02 17.14
N ILE A 74 -9.72 3.11 16.42
CA ILE A 74 -9.88 2.92 14.98
C ILE A 74 -10.78 1.68 14.78
N ARG A 75 -11.84 1.82 13.98
CA ARG A 75 -12.76 0.73 13.66
C ARG A 75 -12.86 0.56 12.15
N ASN A 76 -12.80 -0.69 11.67
CA ASN A 76 -13.13 -1.03 10.30
C ASN A 76 -14.67 -0.86 10.09
N ILE A 77 -15.07 -0.29 8.95
CA ILE A 77 -16.49 -0.05 8.62
C ILE A 77 -17.21 -1.34 8.22
N ASP A 78 -16.48 -2.28 7.62
CA ASP A 78 -16.96 -3.59 7.21
C ASP A 78 -16.44 -4.62 8.23
N ALA A 79 -17.33 -5.09 9.10
CA ALA A 79 -17.01 -5.94 10.25
C ALA A 79 -16.47 -7.36 9.91
N LEU A 80 -15.97 -7.58 8.69
CA LEU A 80 -15.31 -8.81 8.28
C LEU A 80 -13.79 -8.66 8.40
N VAL A 81 -13.28 -9.10 9.54
CA VAL A 81 -11.89 -9.55 9.84
C VAL A 81 -10.96 -8.57 10.59
N LEU A 82 -10.55 -9.10 11.76
CA LEU A 82 -9.36 -8.94 12.61
C LEU A 82 -8.97 -7.56 13.19
N HIS A 83 -9.45 -7.37 14.42
CA HIS A 83 -8.67 -6.96 15.60
C HIS A 83 -7.42 -6.09 15.35
N GLU A 84 -7.50 -4.83 15.76
CA GLU A 84 -6.68 -4.29 16.85
C GLU A 84 -7.29 -2.95 17.32
N THR A 85 -7.73 -2.89 18.59
CA THR A 85 -8.07 -1.61 19.23
C THR A 85 -6.77 -0.89 19.55
N TYR A 86 -6.40 0.09 18.72
CA TYR A 86 -5.23 0.92 18.98
C TYR A 86 -5.58 2.05 19.93
N TYR A 87 -5.05 2.01 21.16
CA TYR A 87 -5.09 3.13 22.08
C TYR A 87 -3.99 4.12 21.72
N VAL A 88 -4.36 5.22 21.07
CA VAL A 88 -3.41 6.32 20.80
C VAL A 88 -3.59 7.36 21.89
N SER A 89 -2.61 7.49 22.78
CA SER A 89 -2.45 8.67 23.64
C SER A 89 -1.59 9.68 22.87
N CYS A 90 -2.17 10.71 22.26
CA CYS A 90 -1.36 11.68 21.53
C CYS A 90 -0.69 12.70 22.48
N ASN A 91 0.63 12.75 22.44
CA ASN A 91 1.38 13.99 22.61
C ASN A 91 1.44 14.70 21.25
N THR A 92 1.84 15.97 21.21
CA THR A 92 1.79 16.85 20.02
C THR A 92 2.51 16.36 18.75
N SER A 93 3.10 15.15 18.76
CA SER A 93 3.89 14.57 17.67
C SER A 93 3.72 13.06 17.45
N ASP A 94 2.72 12.38 18.01
CA ASP A 94 2.65 10.90 17.87
C ASP A 94 2.10 10.45 16.50
N PHE A 95 2.78 9.44 15.92
CA PHE A 95 2.42 8.79 14.66
C PHE A 95 2.03 7.34 14.96
N LEU A 96 0.91 6.85 14.41
CA LEU A 96 0.54 5.43 14.47
C LEU A 96 0.79 4.79 13.09
N TYR A 97 1.50 3.66 13.10
CA TYR A 97 1.69 2.80 11.94
C TYR A 97 0.68 1.65 12.03
N LEU A 98 -0.25 1.57 11.09
CA LEU A 98 -1.11 0.40 10.92
C LEU A 98 -0.31 -0.63 10.12
N LYS A 99 -0.21 -1.86 10.64
CA LYS A 99 0.50 -2.96 10.00
C LYS A 99 -0.46 -3.84 9.21
#